data_AF-A0A3D4D5C6-F1
#
_entry.id   AF-A0A3D4D5C6-F1
#
_cell.length_a   1.000
_cell.length_b   1.000
_cell.length_c   1.000
_cell.angle_alpha   90.00
_cell.angle_beta   90.00
_cell.angle_gamma   90.00
#
_symmetry.space_group_name_H-M   'P 1'
#
loop_
_entity.id
_entity.type
_entity.pdbx_description
1 polymer ?
#
loop_
_entity_poly.entity_id
_entity_poly.type
_entity_poly.pdbx_seq_one_letter_code
_entity_poly.pdbx_strand_id
1 'polypeptide(L)'
;MRSRFLIALASLALFLPSVSAVGKEKQGPLIIPDTNEGVPGAGPLRRTDWFRGVWKGRRGSWLGKTEEQMNSIVFLGDSITQGWGDDFRGFFGDLKVVNRGISGDTSRGLLLRLPEDVLALKPRAVVIMVGANDLAEKAKGETVFGNVKLIVERLKAHDENMPVIVCETFPCAPDDYRPVVEIQKINALYAETWANDARVTIGSTYRLFAGSDGASLPQLLPDRVHPNISGYAVWADAMHKIFRKLKLGDGAAYPHAWVHFSRNDREAVLYNGLYGYSMNRPAPLQLTMNVEPEPGHQLAFQWAAENGLVRPIKIEVNGKARTRRPSSRDGKNPPFFWDAIPVSEFGISKRERKGSYRIRISQTEGDRKPSFISGVRLISSPSQLKALQLPEMTYKATFAFPGAKSESENSSR
;
A
#
# COMPACT_ATOMS: atom_id res chain seq x y z
N MET A 1 41.01 -64.39 61.43
CA MET A 1 41.51 -63.69 60.23
C MET A 1 41.00 -64.45 59.00
N ARG A 2 40.19 -63.82 58.16
CA ARG A 2 39.86 -64.14 56.75
C ARG A 2 39.34 -65.56 56.42
N SER A 3 38.04 -65.65 56.08
CA SER A 3 37.52 -66.69 55.20
C SER A 3 37.19 -66.08 53.83
N ARG A 4 37.75 -66.67 52.77
CA ARG A 4 37.44 -66.42 51.36
C ARG A 4 36.51 -67.54 50.90
N PHE A 5 35.38 -67.20 50.30
CA PHE A 5 34.73 -68.05 49.29
C PHE A 5 34.10 -67.15 48.22
N LEU A 6 34.56 -67.30 46.99
CA LEU A 6 33.91 -66.75 45.80
C LEU A 6 32.64 -67.59 45.52
N ILE A 7 31.52 -66.92 45.29
CA ILE A 7 30.35 -67.49 44.63
C ILE A 7 30.00 -66.57 43.47
N ALA A 8 29.92 -67.15 42.28
CA ALA A 8 29.45 -66.52 41.06
C ALA A 8 27.94 -66.24 41.15
N LEU A 9 27.50 -65.07 40.70
CA LEU A 9 26.09 -64.81 40.41
C LEU A 9 25.94 -64.29 38.97
N ALA A 10 25.17 -65.05 38.20
CA ALA A 10 24.71 -64.73 36.86
C ALA A 10 23.78 -63.51 36.87
N SER A 11 24.05 -62.55 35.99
CA SER A 11 23.20 -61.37 35.79
C SER A 11 22.10 -61.70 34.78
N LEU A 12 20.87 -61.78 35.27
CA LEU A 12 19.66 -61.99 34.48
C LEU A 12 19.33 -60.68 33.74
N ALA A 13 19.45 -60.66 32.40
CA ALA A 13 19.06 -59.53 31.58
C ALA A 13 17.52 -59.51 31.40
N LEU A 14 16.84 -58.59 32.09
CA LEU A 14 15.43 -58.28 31.85
C LEU A 14 15.33 -57.31 30.66
N PHE A 15 14.91 -57.82 29.51
CA PHE A 15 14.45 -57.00 28.39
C PHE A 15 13.12 -56.34 28.74
N LEU A 16 13.14 -55.05 29.07
CA LEU A 16 11.95 -54.21 29.05
C LEU A 16 11.74 -53.70 27.61
N PRO A 17 10.56 -53.88 27.01
CA PRO A 17 10.27 -53.26 25.72
C PRO A 17 10.18 -51.75 25.93
N SER A 18 11.12 -51.02 25.34
CA SER A 18 11.07 -49.58 25.19
C SER A 18 9.83 -49.21 24.38
N VAL A 19 8.79 -48.73 25.06
CA VAL A 19 7.66 -48.04 24.43
C VAL A 19 8.25 -46.79 23.78
N SER A 20 8.48 -46.86 22.48
CA SER A 20 8.83 -45.71 21.68
C SER A 20 7.64 -44.76 21.74
N ALA A 21 7.80 -43.64 22.43
CA ALA A 21 6.91 -42.51 22.31
C ALA A 21 6.93 -42.08 20.84
N VAL A 22 5.89 -42.44 20.09
CA VAL A 22 5.63 -41.87 18.76
C VAL A 22 5.36 -40.39 19.01
N GLY A 23 6.42 -39.58 18.89
CA GLY A 23 6.27 -38.14 18.85
C GLY A 23 5.36 -37.80 17.68
N LYS A 24 4.23 -37.13 17.95
CA LYS A 24 3.47 -36.46 16.89
C LYS A 24 4.45 -35.49 16.21
N GLU A 25 4.91 -35.83 15.01
CA GLU A 25 5.62 -34.88 14.15
C GLU A 25 4.77 -33.61 14.08
N LYS A 26 5.34 -32.47 14.48
CA LYS A 26 4.68 -31.18 14.25
C LYS A 26 4.55 -31.04 12.73
N GLN A 27 3.32 -31.14 12.23
CA GLN A 27 3.02 -30.83 10.83
C GLN A 27 3.58 -29.44 10.52
N GLY A 28 4.42 -29.36 9.47
CA GLY A 28 5.11 -28.13 9.11
C GLY A 28 4.15 -26.99 8.75
N PRO A 29 4.62 -25.73 8.69
CA PRO A 29 3.78 -24.53 8.54
C PRO A 29 2.95 -24.52 7.24
N LEU A 30 3.31 -25.33 6.24
CA LEU A 30 2.60 -25.37 4.97
C LEU A 30 1.30 -26.20 5.01
N ILE A 31 1.05 -26.94 6.09
CA ILE A 31 -0.08 -27.86 6.20
C ILE A 31 -1.14 -27.27 7.12
N ILE A 32 -2.39 -27.26 6.66
CA ILE A 32 -3.54 -26.94 7.51
C ILE A 32 -3.93 -28.23 8.26
N PRO A 33 -4.03 -28.21 9.60
CA PRO A 33 -4.44 -29.38 10.37
C PRO A 33 -5.82 -29.88 9.95
N ASP A 34 -6.00 -31.19 9.81
CA ASP A 34 -7.27 -31.78 9.32
C ASP A 34 -8.41 -31.66 10.33
N THR A 35 -8.09 -31.62 11.62
CA THR A 35 -9.04 -31.48 12.71
C THR A 35 -8.87 -30.13 13.41
N ASN A 36 -9.82 -29.79 14.28
CA ASN A 36 -9.72 -28.60 15.14
C ASN A 36 -8.88 -28.83 16.41
N GLU A 37 -8.39 -30.06 16.61
CA GLU A 37 -7.63 -30.44 17.80
C GLU A 37 -6.31 -29.65 17.83
N GLY A 38 -6.10 -28.89 18.91
CA GLY A 38 -4.91 -28.03 19.05
C GLY A 38 -4.89 -26.77 18.18
N VAL A 39 -5.93 -26.51 17.37
CA VAL A 39 -6.04 -25.29 16.55
C VAL A 39 -6.63 -24.14 17.38
N PRO A 40 -5.92 -23.02 17.57
CA PRO A 40 -6.39 -21.92 18.41
C PRO A 40 -7.62 -21.22 17.81
N GLY A 41 -8.35 -20.50 18.66
CA GLY A 41 -9.51 -19.71 18.27
C GLY A 41 -10.77 -20.52 18.03
N ALA A 42 -11.83 -19.84 17.60
CA ALA A 42 -13.16 -20.39 17.39
C ALA A 42 -13.66 -20.18 15.95
N GLY A 43 -14.69 -20.93 15.56
CA GLY A 43 -15.32 -20.77 14.25
C GLY A 43 -14.59 -21.46 13.10
N PRO A 44 -14.88 -21.05 11.85
CA PRO A 44 -14.46 -21.77 10.65
C PRO A 44 -12.96 -21.64 10.42
N LEU A 45 -12.34 -22.76 10.06
CA LEU A 45 -11.02 -22.81 9.43
C LEU A 45 -11.22 -23.52 8.09
N ARG A 46 -11.00 -22.80 7.00
CA ARG A 46 -11.24 -23.32 5.65
C ARG A 46 -10.24 -24.43 5.34
N ARG A 47 -10.72 -25.53 4.76
CA ARG A 47 -9.94 -26.76 4.50
C ARG A 47 -10.20 -27.40 3.14
N THR A 48 -10.90 -26.69 2.25
CA THR A 48 -11.11 -27.15 0.88
C THR A 48 -9.76 -27.35 0.18
N ASP A 49 -9.70 -28.28 -0.77
CA ASP A 49 -8.45 -28.58 -1.51
C ASP A 49 -7.89 -27.32 -2.19
N TRP A 50 -8.77 -26.50 -2.77
CA TRP A 50 -8.41 -25.20 -3.31
C TRP A 50 -7.72 -24.32 -2.27
N PHE A 51 -8.30 -24.18 -1.07
CA PHE A 51 -7.71 -23.32 -0.04
C PHE A 51 -6.40 -23.89 0.51
N ARG A 52 -6.28 -25.21 0.67
CA ARG A 52 -5.00 -25.86 1.03
C ARG A 52 -3.91 -25.56 0.00
N GLY A 53 -4.27 -25.57 -1.29
CA GLY A 53 -3.38 -25.16 -2.38
C GLY A 53 -2.94 -23.70 -2.28
N VAL A 54 -3.88 -22.77 -2.08
CA VAL A 54 -3.60 -21.33 -1.92
C VAL A 54 -2.73 -21.06 -0.69
N TRP A 55 -3.08 -21.67 0.45
CA TRP A 55 -2.33 -21.60 1.70
C TRP A 55 -0.89 -22.07 1.53
N LYS A 56 -0.70 -23.27 0.98
CA LYS A 56 0.62 -23.85 0.72
C LYS A 56 1.42 -22.97 -0.23
N GLY A 57 0.80 -22.48 -1.30
CA GLY A 57 1.45 -21.61 -2.28
C GLY A 57 1.93 -20.28 -1.69
N ARG A 58 1.07 -19.58 -0.94
CA ARG A 58 1.41 -18.29 -0.31
C ARG A 58 2.43 -18.47 0.81
N ARG A 59 2.24 -19.40 1.75
CA ARG A 59 3.22 -19.63 2.84
C ARG A 59 4.55 -20.16 2.29
N GLY A 60 4.51 -20.96 1.23
CA GLY A 60 5.70 -21.43 0.51
C GLY A 60 6.54 -20.28 -0.08
N SER A 61 5.90 -19.22 -0.59
CA SER A 61 6.63 -18.08 -1.18
C SER A 61 7.35 -17.18 -0.16
N TRP A 62 7.10 -17.39 1.14
CA TRP A 62 7.74 -16.68 2.24
C TRP A 62 8.87 -17.47 2.90
N LEU A 63 9.02 -18.76 2.59
CA LEU A 63 10.09 -19.57 3.13
C LEU A 63 11.46 -18.99 2.76
N GLY A 64 12.37 -18.95 3.73
CA GLY A 64 13.72 -18.41 3.56
C GLY A 64 13.81 -16.89 3.53
N LYS A 65 12.69 -16.14 3.60
CA LYS A 65 12.67 -14.67 3.56
C LYS A 65 12.62 -13.99 4.92
N THR A 66 12.60 -14.76 6.01
CA THR A 66 12.43 -14.24 7.37
C THR A 66 13.44 -13.14 7.70
N GLU A 67 14.74 -13.41 7.49
CA GLU A 67 15.82 -12.46 7.80
C GLU A 67 15.70 -11.16 6.99
N GLU A 68 15.51 -11.28 5.66
CA GLU A 68 15.25 -10.14 4.77
C GLU A 68 14.05 -9.31 5.23
N GLN A 69 13.02 -9.96 5.77
CA GLN A 69 11.73 -9.35 6.11
C GLN A 69 11.62 -8.93 7.59
N MET A 70 12.67 -9.10 8.39
CA MET A 70 12.66 -8.71 9.80
C MET A 70 12.40 -7.21 10.00
N ASN A 71 11.78 -6.85 11.12
CA ASN A 71 11.52 -5.46 11.50
C ASN A 71 10.66 -4.68 10.46
N SER A 72 9.79 -5.40 9.74
CA SER A 72 8.86 -4.83 8.76
C SER A 72 7.53 -4.41 9.41
N ILE A 73 6.75 -3.60 8.68
CA ILE A 73 5.32 -3.43 8.95
C ILE A 73 4.59 -4.58 8.25
N VAL A 74 3.93 -5.44 9.01
CA VAL A 74 3.29 -6.64 8.48
C VAL A 74 1.81 -6.37 8.22
N PHE A 75 1.34 -6.56 6.99
CA PHE A 75 -0.08 -6.58 6.68
C PHE A 75 -0.59 -8.02 6.75
N LEU A 76 -1.35 -8.34 7.80
CA LEU A 76 -1.94 -9.64 8.08
C LEU A 76 -3.43 -9.65 7.67
N GLY A 77 -3.82 -10.54 6.78
CA GLY A 77 -5.20 -10.59 6.33
C GLY A 77 -5.54 -11.70 5.35
N ASP A 78 -6.64 -11.51 4.63
CA ASP A 78 -7.20 -12.44 3.66
C ASP A 78 -6.89 -12.04 2.20
N SER A 79 -7.82 -12.29 1.26
CA SER A 79 -7.73 -11.90 -0.15
C SER A 79 -7.61 -10.40 -0.37
N ILE A 80 -8.25 -9.57 0.48
CA ILE A 80 -8.16 -8.11 0.38
C ILE A 80 -6.74 -7.65 0.72
N THR A 81 -6.09 -8.31 1.68
CA THR A 81 -4.68 -8.02 1.98
C THR A 81 -3.75 -8.62 0.92
N GLN A 82 -4.00 -9.85 0.47
CA GLN A 82 -3.20 -10.47 -0.59
C GLN A 82 -3.23 -9.61 -1.86
N GLY A 83 -4.37 -9.01 -2.15
CA GLY A 83 -4.59 -8.22 -3.34
C GLY A 83 -3.78 -6.92 -3.38
N TRP A 84 -3.03 -6.51 -2.34
CA TRP A 84 -2.01 -5.47 -2.46
C TRP A 84 -0.87 -5.85 -3.42
N GLY A 85 -0.60 -7.14 -3.61
CA GLY A 85 0.65 -7.62 -4.22
C GLY A 85 1.80 -7.65 -3.21
N ASP A 86 2.87 -8.38 -3.54
CA ASP A 86 4.02 -8.53 -2.65
C ASP A 86 4.87 -7.23 -2.56
N ASP A 87 4.83 -6.40 -3.60
CA ASP A 87 5.46 -5.07 -3.68
C ASP A 87 4.51 -3.93 -3.27
N PHE A 88 3.28 -4.26 -2.84
CA PHE A 88 2.20 -3.32 -2.58
C PHE A 88 1.93 -2.33 -3.72
N ARG A 89 2.27 -2.68 -4.97
CA ARG A 89 2.23 -1.78 -6.15
C ARG A 89 2.90 -0.42 -5.90
N GLY A 90 3.93 -0.41 -5.06
CA GLY A 90 4.64 0.80 -4.68
C GLY A 90 3.89 1.76 -3.75
N PHE A 91 2.67 1.44 -3.27
CA PHE A 91 1.84 2.31 -2.44
C PHE A 91 2.46 2.71 -1.09
N PHE A 92 3.55 2.08 -0.67
CA PHE A 92 4.25 2.41 0.57
C PHE A 92 5.70 2.89 0.37
N GLY A 93 6.11 3.11 -0.88
CA GLY A 93 7.44 3.66 -1.21
C GLY A 93 8.57 2.84 -0.60
N ASP A 94 9.47 3.52 0.12
CA ASP A 94 10.64 2.89 0.76
C ASP A 94 10.32 2.31 2.16
N LEU A 95 9.05 2.31 2.60
CA LEU A 95 8.68 1.62 3.84
C LEU A 95 8.88 0.12 3.68
N LYS A 96 9.56 -0.48 4.65
CA LYS A 96 9.68 -1.95 4.75
C LYS A 96 8.33 -2.54 5.18
N VAL A 97 7.49 -2.84 4.21
CA VAL A 97 6.18 -3.49 4.38
C VAL A 97 6.24 -4.92 3.84
N VAL A 98 5.50 -5.84 4.44
CA VAL A 98 5.37 -7.21 3.94
C VAL A 98 3.92 -7.67 3.93
N ASN A 99 3.57 -8.38 2.85
CA ASN A 99 2.23 -8.89 2.64
C ASN A 99 2.11 -10.30 3.22
N ARG A 100 1.23 -10.47 4.21
CA ARG A 100 0.83 -11.76 4.81
C ARG A 100 -0.65 -12.03 4.59
N GLY A 101 -1.15 -11.67 3.41
CA GLY A 101 -2.49 -11.99 2.92
C GLY A 101 -2.56 -13.37 2.26
N ILE A 102 -3.62 -14.12 2.58
CA ILE A 102 -3.96 -15.40 1.93
C ILE A 102 -5.44 -15.36 1.50
N SER A 103 -5.70 -15.58 0.22
CA SER A 103 -7.04 -15.53 -0.33
C SER A 103 -7.94 -16.58 0.31
N GLY A 104 -9.10 -16.14 0.78
CA GLY A 104 -10.08 -17.00 1.43
C GLY A 104 -9.79 -17.35 2.88
N ASP A 105 -8.76 -16.77 3.50
CA ASP A 105 -8.42 -17.03 4.90
C ASP A 105 -9.47 -16.44 5.85
N THR A 106 -9.62 -17.06 7.03
CA THR A 106 -10.54 -16.64 8.09
C THR A 106 -9.75 -16.08 9.28
N SER A 107 -10.42 -15.39 10.20
CA SER A 107 -9.78 -14.88 11.42
C SER A 107 -9.09 -16.00 12.23
N ARG A 108 -9.65 -17.21 12.20
CA ARG A 108 -9.04 -18.40 12.84
C ARG A 108 -7.78 -18.88 12.12
N GLY A 109 -7.77 -18.83 10.79
CA GLY A 109 -6.57 -19.18 10.01
C GLY A 109 -5.44 -18.17 10.19
N LEU A 110 -5.74 -16.87 10.26
CA LEU A 110 -4.78 -15.83 10.68
C LEU A 110 -4.17 -16.16 12.04
N LEU A 111 -5.01 -16.51 13.03
CA LEU A 111 -4.56 -16.84 14.38
C LEU A 111 -3.66 -18.08 14.42
N LEU A 112 -3.95 -19.07 13.58
CA LEU A 112 -3.15 -20.30 13.45
C LEU A 112 -1.75 -20.02 12.91
N ARG A 113 -1.62 -19.16 11.89
CA ARG A 113 -0.33 -18.88 11.23
C ARG A 113 0.45 -17.70 11.80
N LEU A 114 -0.12 -17.02 12.80
CA LEU A 114 0.49 -15.85 13.45
C LEU A 114 1.95 -16.08 13.89
N PRO A 115 2.33 -17.21 14.52
CA PRO A 115 3.69 -17.40 15.02
C PRO A 115 4.75 -17.34 13.92
N GLU A 116 4.58 -18.10 12.83
CA GLU A 116 5.61 -18.19 11.80
C GLU A 116 5.50 -17.08 10.75
N ASP A 117 4.28 -16.62 10.45
CA ASP A 117 4.10 -15.63 9.39
C ASP A 117 4.35 -14.20 9.86
N VAL A 118 4.19 -13.93 11.16
CA VAL A 118 4.23 -12.58 11.73
C VAL A 118 5.26 -12.47 12.83
N LEU A 119 5.12 -13.23 13.93
CA LEU A 119 5.98 -13.06 15.11
C LEU A 119 7.45 -13.38 14.81
N ALA A 120 7.71 -14.37 13.94
CA ALA A 120 9.07 -14.70 13.50
C ALA A 120 9.80 -13.53 12.81
N LEU A 121 9.06 -12.55 12.26
CA LEU A 121 9.64 -11.37 11.62
C LEU A 121 10.05 -10.28 12.61
N LYS A 122 9.70 -10.41 13.91
CA LYS A 122 9.87 -9.33 14.91
C LYS A 122 9.37 -7.98 14.37
N PRO A 123 8.08 -7.89 14.02
CA PRO A 123 7.54 -6.75 13.31
C PRO A 123 7.64 -5.47 14.13
N ARG A 124 7.81 -4.34 13.47
CA ARG A 124 7.72 -3.02 14.13
C ARG A 124 6.30 -2.47 14.20
N ALA A 125 5.38 -3.07 13.43
CA ALA A 125 3.94 -2.80 13.46
C ALA A 125 3.19 -3.91 12.73
N VAL A 126 1.94 -4.14 13.10
CA VAL A 126 1.06 -5.08 12.37
C VAL A 126 -0.26 -4.40 12.01
N VAL A 127 -0.64 -4.48 10.74
CA VAL A 127 -1.94 -4.07 10.20
C VAL A 127 -2.79 -5.31 10.01
N ILE A 128 -3.98 -5.36 10.60
CA ILE A 128 -4.89 -6.51 10.56
C ILE A 128 -6.17 -6.11 9.83
N MET A 129 -6.57 -6.90 8.83
CA MET A 129 -7.88 -6.79 8.18
C MET A 129 -8.40 -8.20 7.84
N VAL A 130 -9.56 -8.58 8.39
CA VAL A 130 -10.18 -9.89 8.18
C VAL A 130 -11.66 -9.86 8.60
N GLY A 131 -12.44 -10.84 8.14
CA GLY A 131 -13.76 -11.17 8.71
C GLY A 131 -14.81 -11.49 7.66
N ALA A 132 -14.66 -10.97 6.44
CA ALA A 132 -15.59 -11.20 5.34
C ALA A 132 -15.73 -12.69 4.98
N ASN A 133 -14.65 -13.45 5.07
CA ASN A 133 -14.68 -14.91 4.82
C ASN A 133 -15.31 -15.69 5.98
N ASP A 134 -15.11 -15.26 7.23
CA ASP A 134 -15.75 -15.88 8.39
C ASP A 134 -17.28 -15.81 8.26
N LEU A 135 -17.82 -14.65 7.87
CA LEU A 135 -19.26 -14.46 7.64
C LEU A 135 -19.78 -15.28 6.46
N ALA A 136 -19.00 -15.38 5.39
CA ALA A 136 -19.30 -16.24 4.24
C ALA A 136 -19.37 -17.74 4.64
N GLU A 137 -18.57 -18.14 5.63
CA GLU A 137 -18.59 -19.46 6.28
C GLU A 137 -19.58 -19.53 7.46
N LYS A 138 -20.52 -18.58 7.53
CA LYS A 138 -21.64 -18.52 8.50
C LYS A 138 -21.24 -18.30 9.96
N ALA A 139 -20.03 -17.82 10.23
CA ALA A 139 -19.65 -17.35 11.57
C ALA A 139 -20.39 -16.05 11.94
N LYS A 140 -20.39 -15.73 13.24
CA LYS A 140 -20.94 -14.48 13.78
C LYS A 140 -19.85 -13.45 14.05
N GLY A 141 -20.22 -12.18 14.10
CA GLY A 141 -19.28 -11.08 14.33
C GLY A 141 -18.44 -11.25 15.60
N GLU A 142 -19.03 -11.79 16.68
CA GLU A 142 -18.32 -12.08 17.93
C GLU A 142 -17.21 -13.12 17.77
N THR A 143 -17.38 -14.09 16.86
CA THR A 143 -16.35 -15.10 16.59
C THR A 143 -15.14 -14.46 15.92
N VAL A 144 -15.37 -13.59 14.95
CA VAL A 144 -14.32 -12.81 14.28
C VAL A 144 -13.60 -11.93 15.31
N PHE A 145 -14.37 -11.18 16.09
CA PHE A 145 -13.85 -10.32 17.15
C PHE A 145 -12.99 -11.10 18.16
N GLY A 146 -13.48 -12.22 18.66
CA GLY A 146 -12.76 -13.04 19.63
C GLY A 146 -11.42 -13.54 19.10
N ASN A 147 -11.37 -13.98 17.84
CA ASN A 147 -10.12 -14.40 17.20
C ASN A 147 -9.16 -13.22 17.01
N VAL A 148 -9.63 -12.06 16.52
CA VAL A 148 -8.77 -10.87 16.36
C VAL A 148 -8.28 -10.35 17.71
N LYS A 149 -9.09 -10.42 18.76
CA LYS A 149 -8.67 -10.12 20.14
C LYS A 149 -7.51 -11.01 20.59
N LEU A 150 -7.61 -12.32 20.36
CA LEU A 150 -6.49 -13.25 20.65
C LEU A 150 -5.24 -12.94 19.83
N ILE A 151 -5.38 -12.52 18.56
CA ILE A 151 -4.25 -12.08 17.73
C ILE A 151 -3.58 -10.86 18.39
N VAL A 152 -4.36 -9.84 18.73
CA VAL A 152 -3.87 -8.60 19.34
C VAL A 152 -3.19 -8.87 20.68
N GLU A 153 -3.74 -9.75 21.51
CA GLU A 153 -3.15 -10.15 22.79
C GLU A 153 -1.79 -10.84 22.60
N ARG A 154 -1.68 -11.74 21.61
CA ARG A 154 -0.39 -12.40 21.28
C ARG A 154 0.64 -11.43 20.72
N LEU A 155 0.22 -10.45 19.93
CA LEU A 155 1.10 -9.40 19.42
C LEU A 155 1.64 -8.53 20.56
N LYS A 156 0.79 -8.12 21.50
CA LYS A 156 1.18 -7.35 22.70
C LYS A 156 2.10 -8.12 23.64
N ALA A 157 1.88 -9.43 23.76
CA ALA A 157 2.76 -10.30 24.56
C ALA A 157 4.12 -10.52 23.90
N HIS A 158 4.19 -10.41 22.57
CA HIS A 158 5.44 -10.55 21.82
C HIS A 158 6.30 -9.28 21.91
N ASP A 159 5.69 -8.11 21.78
CA ASP A 159 6.34 -6.80 21.95
C ASP A 159 5.33 -5.82 22.56
N GLU A 160 5.65 -5.33 23.76
CA GLU A 160 4.77 -4.45 24.52
C GLU A 160 4.65 -3.03 23.94
N ASN A 161 5.60 -2.63 23.09
CA ASN A 161 5.70 -1.30 22.50
C ASN A 161 5.29 -1.27 21.02
N MET A 162 5.13 -2.43 20.38
CA MET A 162 4.76 -2.51 18.98
C MET A 162 3.30 -2.07 18.76
N PRO A 163 3.03 -1.07 17.90
CA PRO A 163 1.68 -0.66 17.58
C PRO A 163 0.96 -1.73 16.73
N VAL A 164 -0.31 -1.95 17.07
CA VAL A 164 -1.23 -2.80 16.29
C VAL A 164 -2.30 -1.93 15.66
N ILE A 165 -2.50 -2.07 14.35
CA ILE A 165 -3.51 -1.33 13.61
C ILE A 165 -4.59 -2.34 13.20
N VAL A 166 -5.78 -2.22 13.78
CA VAL A 166 -6.92 -3.06 13.40
C VAL A 166 -7.80 -2.27 12.44
N CYS A 167 -7.78 -2.63 11.17
CA CYS A 167 -8.69 -2.05 10.19
C CYS A 167 -10.09 -2.61 10.41
N GLU A 168 -11.08 -1.72 10.37
CA GLU A 168 -12.48 -2.11 10.28
C GLU A 168 -12.68 -3.01 9.06
N THR A 169 -13.42 -4.10 9.24
CA THR A 169 -13.83 -5.00 8.16
C THR A 169 -14.61 -4.22 7.11
N PHE A 170 -14.23 -4.36 5.84
CA PHE A 170 -14.84 -3.62 4.74
C PHE A 170 -16.32 -4.03 4.57
N PRO A 171 -17.18 -3.11 4.09
CA PRO A 171 -18.53 -3.47 3.70
C PRO A 171 -18.52 -4.43 2.51
N CYS A 172 -19.56 -5.26 2.42
CA CYS A 172 -19.80 -6.17 1.30
C CYS A 172 -21.10 -5.79 0.56
N ALA A 173 -21.51 -6.61 -0.42
CA ALA A 173 -22.85 -6.50 -1.01
C ALA A 173 -23.93 -6.57 0.09
N PRO A 174 -25.10 -5.92 -0.11
CA PRO A 174 -26.23 -6.01 0.81
C PRO A 174 -26.95 -7.34 0.61
N ASP A 175 -26.27 -8.44 0.94
CA ASP A 175 -26.77 -9.81 0.81
C ASP A 175 -26.65 -10.58 2.14
N ASP A 176 -27.27 -11.76 2.20
CA ASP A 176 -27.22 -12.66 3.36
C ASP A 176 -25.95 -13.54 3.38
N TYR A 177 -25.10 -13.42 2.38
CA TYR A 177 -23.85 -14.17 2.32
C TYR A 177 -22.78 -13.52 3.21
N ARG A 178 -22.70 -12.19 3.21
CA ARG A 178 -21.86 -11.40 4.14
C ARG A 178 -22.66 -10.24 4.72
N PRO A 179 -23.56 -10.51 5.70
CA PRO A 179 -24.51 -9.51 6.17
C PRO A 179 -23.85 -8.24 6.68
N VAL A 180 -24.27 -7.08 6.16
CA VAL A 180 -23.75 -5.76 6.56
C VAL A 180 -23.88 -5.54 8.07
N VAL A 181 -24.96 -6.02 8.69
CA VAL A 181 -25.18 -5.92 10.15
C VAL A 181 -24.11 -6.64 10.95
N GLU A 182 -23.64 -7.81 10.50
CA GLU A 182 -22.57 -8.55 11.19
C GLU A 182 -21.22 -7.86 11.00
N ILE A 183 -20.96 -7.25 9.83
CA ILE A 183 -19.76 -6.44 9.58
C ILE A 183 -19.74 -5.22 10.51
N GLN A 184 -20.86 -4.49 10.60
CA GLN A 184 -20.98 -3.34 11.50
C GLN A 184 -20.80 -3.74 12.96
N LYS A 185 -21.32 -4.91 13.36
CA LYS A 185 -21.13 -5.46 14.69
C LYS A 185 -19.66 -5.77 15.01
N ILE A 186 -18.93 -6.39 14.08
CA ILE A 186 -17.48 -6.61 14.21
C ILE A 186 -16.77 -5.28 14.47
N ASN A 187 -17.06 -4.27 13.65
CA ASN A 187 -16.42 -2.96 13.73
C ASN A 187 -16.79 -2.22 15.03
N ALA A 188 -18.03 -2.34 15.49
CA ALA A 188 -18.47 -1.78 16.76
C ALA A 188 -17.72 -2.42 17.95
N LEU A 189 -17.56 -3.75 17.95
CA LEU A 189 -16.79 -4.45 18.99
C LEU A 189 -15.31 -4.03 19.01
N TYR A 190 -14.69 -3.81 17.84
CA TYR A 190 -13.34 -3.27 17.76
C TYR A 190 -13.25 -1.87 18.37
N ALA A 191 -14.16 -0.98 17.99
CA ALA A 191 -14.20 0.39 18.49
C ALA A 191 -14.40 0.42 20.00
N GLU A 192 -15.35 -0.35 20.53
CA GLU A 192 -15.65 -0.44 21.96
C GLU A 192 -14.45 -0.98 22.76
N THR A 193 -13.88 -2.10 22.31
CA THR A 193 -12.82 -2.81 23.06
C THR A 193 -11.52 -2.04 23.12
N TRP A 194 -11.18 -1.30 22.06
CA TRP A 194 -9.89 -0.63 21.93
C TRP A 194 -9.97 0.89 21.92
N ALA A 195 -11.13 1.49 22.24
CA ALA A 195 -11.30 2.95 22.30
C ALA A 195 -10.22 3.67 23.11
N ASN A 196 -9.80 3.05 24.22
CA ASN A 196 -8.84 3.62 25.17
C ASN A 196 -7.51 2.85 25.22
N ASP A 197 -7.27 1.93 24.28
CA ASP A 197 -6.03 1.17 24.24
C ASP A 197 -4.98 1.90 23.41
N ALA A 198 -4.03 2.55 24.07
CA ALA A 198 -2.98 3.33 23.40
C ALA A 198 -2.12 2.52 22.42
N ARG A 199 -2.10 1.18 22.53
CA ARG A 199 -1.32 0.30 21.65
C ARG A 199 -2.09 -0.15 20.42
N VAL A 200 -3.41 -0.01 20.42
CA VAL A 200 -4.26 -0.42 19.30
C VAL A 200 -4.86 0.80 18.64
N THR A 201 -4.51 1.01 17.37
CA THR A 201 -5.14 2.04 16.55
C THR A 201 -6.22 1.42 15.67
N ILE A 202 -7.45 1.89 15.78
CA ILE A 202 -8.51 1.53 14.85
C ILE A 202 -8.28 2.25 13.52
N GLY A 203 -8.10 1.48 12.45
CA GLY A 203 -8.16 1.99 11.10
C GLY A 203 -9.62 2.13 10.67
N SER A 204 -10.15 3.35 10.65
CA SER A 204 -11.54 3.66 10.26
C SER A 204 -11.78 3.48 8.75
N THR A 205 -11.62 2.25 8.27
CA THR A 205 -11.67 1.88 6.85
C THR A 205 -13.07 1.62 6.33
N TYR A 206 -14.03 1.21 7.17
CA TYR A 206 -15.37 0.81 6.68
C TYR A 206 -16.07 1.95 5.94
N ARG A 207 -16.06 3.15 6.53
CA ARG A 207 -16.71 4.34 5.94
C ARG A 207 -16.08 4.81 4.62
N LEU A 208 -14.84 4.41 4.33
CA LEU A 208 -14.18 4.76 3.06
C LEU A 208 -14.75 3.96 1.88
N PHE A 209 -15.36 2.81 2.16
CA PHE A 209 -15.86 1.86 1.17
C PHE A 209 -17.38 1.68 1.23
N ALA A 210 -18.06 2.32 2.19
CA ALA A 210 -19.49 2.16 2.43
C ALA A 210 -20.30 3.27 1.75
N GLY A 211 -21.42 2.90 1.11
CA GLY A 211 -22.46 3.81 0.67
C GLY A 211 -23.34 4.30 1.81
N SER A 212 -24.35 5.11 1.48
CA SER A 212 -25.32 5.62 2.46
C SER A 212 -26.15 4.52 3.15
N ASP A 213 -26.27 3.36 2.49
CA ASP A 213 -26.93 2.15 3.00
C ASP A 213 -25.99 1.25 3.83
N GLY A 214 -24.71 1.63 3.99
CA GLY A 214 -23.69 0.82 4.66
C GLY A 214 -23.14 -0.34 3.82
N ALA A 215 -23.63 -0.54 2.59
CA ALA A 215 -23.12 -1.57 1.69
C ALA A 215 -21.89 -1.07 0.92
N SER A 216 -21.18 -1.98 0.25
CA SER A 216 -19.97 -1.61 -0.51
C SER A 216 -20.25 -0.61 -1.63
N LEU A 217 -19.26 0.22 -1.97
CA LEU A 217 -19.28 1.09 -3.13
C LEU A 217 -18.74 0.34 -4.36
N PRO A 218 -19.53 0.08 -5.42
CA PRO A 218 -19.06 -0.70 -6.56
C PRO A 218 -17.89 -0.04 -7.29
N GLN A 219 -17.81 1.30 -7.28
CA GLN A 219 -16.70 2.01 -7.91
C GLN A 219 -15.33 1.77 -7.25
N LEU A 220 -15.30 1.32 -5.99
CA LEU A 220 -14.07 0.94 -5.29
C LEU A 220 -13.94 -0.58 -5.11
N LEU A 221 -15.06 -1.28 -4.99
CA LEU A 221 -15.19 -2.72 -4.79
C LEU A 221 -16.06 -3.31 -5.94
N PRO A 222 -15.50 -3.52 -7.16
CA PRO A 222 -16.29 -3.87 -8.35
C PRO A 222 -17.08 -5.17 -8.22
N ASP A 223 -16.54 -6.18 -7.53
CA ASP A 223 -17.23 -7.44 -7.20
C ASP A 223 -17.91 -7.40 -5.83
N ARG A 224 -18.08 -6.20 -5.29
CA ARG A 224 -18.66 -5.89 -3.98
C ARG A 224 -17.82 -6.36 -2.78
N VAL A 225 -16.59 -6.86 -2.97
CA VAL A 225 -15.71 -7.38 -1.89
C VAL A 225 -14.27 -6.91 -2.01
N HIS A 226 -13.65 -7.00 -3.19
CA HIS A 226 -12.23 -6.77 -3.40
C HIS A 226 -11.97 -5.37 -3.96
N PRO A 227 -10.99 -4.61 -3.41
CA PRO A 227 -10.62 -3.31 -3.96
C PRO A 227 -10.07 -3.40 -5.38
N ASN A 228 -10.50 -2.47 -6.25
CA ASN A 228 -9.75 -2.13 -7.45
C ASN A 228 -8.54 -1.22 -7.09
N ILE A 229 -7.79 -0.78 -8.09
CA ILE A 229 -6.61 0.09 -7.88
C ILE A 229 -6.98 1.39 -7.14
N SER A 230 -8.11 2.01 -7.49
CA SER A 230 -8.61 3.22 -6.82
C SER A 230 -8.98 2.94 -5.35
N GLY A 231 -9.60 1.79 -5.07
CA GLY A 231 -9.88 1.34 -3.71
C GLY A 231 -8.61 1.13 -2.88
N TYR A 232 -7.58 0.49 -3.44
CA TYR A 232 -6.28 0.39 -2.78
C TYR A 232 -5.62 1.75 -2.55
N ALA A 233 -5.76 2.71 -3.48
CA ALA A 233 -5.24 4.07 -3.28
C ALA A 233 -5.94 4.79 -2.11
N VAL A 234 -7.27 4.63 -1.96
CA VAL A 234 -8.03 5.15 -0.82
C VAL A 234 -7.56 4.52 0.49
N TRP A 235 -7.36 3.19 0.51
CA TRP A 235 -6.85 2.51 1.70
C TRP A 235 -5.40 2.93 2.04
N ALA A 236 -4.55 3.10 1.03
CA ALA A 236 -3.16 3.54 1.21
C ALA A 236 -3.10 4.92 1.88
N ASP A 237 -3.90 5.89 1.43
CA ASP A 237 -3.95 7.23 2.04
C ASP A 237 -4.36 7.17 3.52
N ALA A 238 -5.33 6.31 3.86
CA ALA A 238 -5.72 6.09 5.26
C ALA A 238 -4.57 5.49 6.08
N MET A 239 -3.85 4.49 5.54
CA MET A 239 -2.70 3.88 6.22
C MET A 239 -1.55 4.88 6.39
N HIS A 240 -1.26 5.71 5.39
CA HIS A 240 -0.24 6.76 5.49
C HIS A 240 -0.52 7.75 6.62
N LYS A 241 -1.79 8.15 6.80
CA LYS A 241 -2.18 9.01 7.93
C LYS A 241 -1.91 8.35 9.28
N ILE A 242 -2.22 7.06 9.40
CA ILE A 242 -1.97 6.28 10.63
C ILE A 242 -0.47 6.10 10.85
N PHE A 243 0.30 5.73 9.82
CA PHE A 243 1.74 5.51 9.92
C PHE A 243 2.48 6.78 10.34
N ARG A 244 2.08 7.96 9.84
CA ARG A 244 2.61 9.25 10.32
C ARG A 244 2.31 9.49 11.78
N LYS A 245 1.06 9.26 12.23
CA LYS A 245 0.66 9.43 13.63
C LYS A 245 1.47 8.53 14.57
N LEU A 246 1.74 7.30 14.12
CA LEU A 246 2.50 6.28 14.86
C LEU A 246 4.01 6.37 14.62
N LYS A 247 4.50 7.34 13.85
CA LYS A 247 5.92 7.53 13.51
C LYS A 247 6.57 6.29 12.87
N LEU A 248 5.81 5.55 12.07
CA LEU A 248 6.28 4.37 11.32
C LEU A 248 6.98 4.73 9.99
N GLY A 249 6.95 6.01 9.62
CA GLY A 249 7.54 6.60 8.41
C GLY A 249 6.48 7.15 7.44
N ASP A 250 6.92 8.00 6.50
CA ASP A 250 6.02 8.89 5.73
C ASP A 250 5.46 8.28 4.45
N GLY A 251 5.96 7.11 4.03
CA GLY A 251 5.35 6.24 3.02
C GLY A 251 4.98 6.84 1.66
N ALA A 252 5.44 8.04 1.28
CA ALA A 252 4.91 8.77 0.13
C ALA A 252 5.02 7.99 -1.19
N ALA A 253 3.92 7.32 -1.54
CA ALA A 253 3.66 6.70 -2.82
C ALA A 253 2.64 7.53 -3.58
N TYR A 254 2.94 7.74 -4.85
CA TYR A 254 2.25 8.63 -5.77
C TYR A 254 2.37 10.13 -5.46
N PRO A 255 2.59 10.97 -6.49
CA PRO A 255 2.43 12.41 -6.37
C PRO A 255 1.04 12.78 -5.84
N HIS A 256 0.93 13.90 -5.12
CA HIS A 256 -0.33 14.45 -4.61
C HIS A 256 -1.33 14.80 -5.73
N ALA A 257 -0.81 15.17 -6.90
CA ALA A 257 -1.52 15.34 -8.16
C ALA A 257 -0.55 15.20 -9.33
N TRP A 258 -1.03 14.79 -10.50
CA TRP A 258 -0.21 14.74 -11.71
C TRP A 258 -1.01 14.94 -12.99
N VAL A 259 -0.31 15.38 -14.03
CA VAL A 259 -0.75 15.48 -15.41
C VAL A 259 0.27 14.72 -16.26
N HIS A 260 -0.19 13.77 -17.06
CA HIS A 260 0.57 13.13 -18.15
C HIS A 260 -0.21 13.36 -19.43
N PHE A 261 0.49 13.70 -20.51
CA PHE A 261 -0.15 13.93 -21.80
C PHE A 261 -0.32 12.62 -22.57
N SER A 262 -1.34 12.60 -23.42
CA SER A 262 -1.72 11.48 -24.26
C SER A 262 -1.99 11.95 -25.68
N ARG A 263 -2.21 11.00 -26.58
CA ARG A 263 -2.62 11.27 -27.97
C ARG A 263 -3.96 11.99 -28.08
N ASN A 264 -4.80 11.90 -27.05
CA ASN A 264 -6.14 12.47 -27.03
C ASN A 264 -6.15 13.92 -26.56
N ASP A 265 -5.04 14.40 -25.99
CA ASP A 265 -4.92 15.78 -25.51
C ASP A 265 -4.73 16.74 -26.68
N ARG A 266 -5.54 17.79 -26.69
CA ARG A 266 -5.53 18.80 -27.75
C ARG A 266 -4.14 19.43 -27.86
N GLU A 267 -3.55 19.31 -29.05
CA GLU A 267 -2.23 19.86 -29.41
C GLU A 267 -1.01 19.25 -28.69
N ALA A 268 -1.19 18.13 -27.98
CA ALA A 268 -0.06 17.30 -27.57
C ALA A 268 0.65 16.75 -28.82
N VAL A 269 1.97 16.67 -28.73
CA VAL A 269 2.85 16.18 -29.80
C VAL A 269 3.60 14.97 -29.28
N LEU A 270 3.75 13.96 -30.12
CA LEU A 270 4.58 12.79 -29.81
C LEU A 270 6.05 13.14 -30.08
N TYR A 271 6.88 13.05 -29.04
CA TYR A 271 8.32 13.27 -29.13
C TYR A 271 9.05 12.16 -28.36
N ASN A 272 9.95 11.43 -29.03
CA ASN A 272 10.71 10.30 -28.47
C ASN A 272 9.84 9.30 -27.68
N GLY A 273 8.65 8.97 -28.22
CA GLY A 273 7.73 8.00 -27.61
C GLY A 273 6.89 8.55 -26.46
N LEU A 274 7.01 9.84 -26.11
CA LEU A 274 6.21 10.51 -25.11
C LEU A 274 5.31 11.57 -25.75
N TYR A 275 4.03 11.55 -25.41
CA TYR A 275 3.17 12.70 -25.67
C TYR A 275 3.54 13.81 -24.72
N GLY A 276 3.66 15.03 -25.25
CA GLY A 276 4.01 16.19 -24.46
C GLY A 276 3.55 17.47 -25.11
N TYR A 277 3.65 18.54 -24.35
CA TYR A 277 3.30 19.88 -24.81
C TYR A 277 4.57 20.63 -25.22
N SER A 278 4.57 21.17 -26.45
CA SER A 278 5.67 21.99 -26.95
C SER A 278 5.68 23.33 -26.21
N MET A 279 6.84 23.69 -25.67
CA MET A 279 7.02 24.97 -25.00
C MET A 279 7.37 26.11 -25.97
N ASN A 280 7.54 25.82 -27.27
CA ASN A 280 7.86 26.80 -28.33
C ASN A 280 6.62 27.55 -28.82
N ARG A 281 5.71 27.91 -27.92
CA ARG A 281 4.44 28.55 -28.25
C ARG A 281 4.31 29.90 -27.56
N PRO A 282 3.62 30.86 -28.19
CA PRO A 282 3.41 32.18 -27.60
C PRO A 282 2.53 32.13 -26.35
N ALA A 283 1.60 31.17 -26.28
CA ALA A 283 0.72 31.01 -25.13
C ALA A 283 1.33 30.10 -24.04
N PRO A 284 1.13 30.44 -22.75
CA PRO A 284 1.59 29.61 -21.65
C PRO A 284 0.78 28.32 -21.55
N LEU A 285 1.45 27.24 -21.16
CA LEU A 285 0.80 26.04 -20.64
C LEU A 285 0.17 26.39 -19.29
N GLN A 286 -1.15 26.18 -19.12
CA GLN A 286 -1.84 26.42 -17.86
C GLN A 286 -2.51 25.16 -17.32
N LEU A 287 -2.34 24.93 -16.02
CA LEU A 287 -2.93 23.81 -15.32
C LEU A 287 -3.32 24.19 -13.90
N THR A 288 -4.38 23.57 -13.39
CA THR A 288 -4.81 23.70 -12.00
C THR A 288 -4.66 22.38 -11.29
N MET A 289 -4.02 22.35 -10.14
CA MET A 289 -4.00 21.18 -9.26
C MET A 289 -4.85 21.48 -8.01
N ASN A 290 -5.98 20.79 -7.89
CA ASN A 290 -6.94 20.84 -6.80
C ASN A 290 -6.41 20.12 -5.56
N VAL A 291 -5.28 20.62 -5.06
CA VAL A 291 -4.61 20.19 -3.84
C VAL A 291 -4.26 21.46 -3.06
N GLU A 292 -4.59 21.45 -1.76
CA GLU A 292 -4.30 22.55 -0.85
C GLU A 292 -2.80 22.84 -0.78
N PRO A 293 -2.36 24.11 -0.95
CA PRO A 293 -0.95 24.42 -0.93
C PRO A 293 -0.28 24.21 0.43
N GLU A 294 0.79 23.42 0.46
CA GLU A 294 1.59 23.17 1.66
C GLU A 294 3.08 23.49 1.41
N PRO A 295 3.81 24.05 2.41
CA PRO A 295 5.23 24.41 2.25
C PRO A 295 6.16 23.25 1.89
N GLY A 296 5.78 22.02 2.25
CA GLY A 296 6.53 20.81 1.95
C GLY A 296 6.35 20.28 0.52
N HIS A 297 5.50 20.91 -0.29
CA HIS A 297 5.28 20.49 -1.68
C HIS A 297 6.39 20.97 -2.63
N GLN A 298 6.55 20.24 -3.72
CA GLN A 298 7.41 20.58 -4.85
C GLN A 298 6.65 20.30 -6.14
N LEU A 299 6.88 21.15 -7.15
CA LEU A 299 6.41 20.94 -8.52
C LEU A 299 7.52 20.29 -9.32
N ALA A 300 7.26 19.09 -9.83
CA ALA A 300 8.18 18.33 -10.66
C ALA A 300 7.70 18.26 -12.11
N PHE A 301 8.60 18.57 -13.04
CA PHE A 301 8.34 18.63 -14.47
C PHE A 301 9.15 17.54 -15.18
N GLN A 302 8.48 16.79 -16.06
CA GLN A 302 9.12 15.79 -16.91
C GLN A 302 9.49 16.45 -18.23
N TRP A 303 10.78 16.66 -18.44
CA TRP A 303 11.32 17.32 -19.62
C TRP A 303 11.79 16.31 -20.66
N ALA A 304 11.38 16.50 -21.91
CA ALA A 304 11.98 15.86 -23.06
C ALA A 304 12.55 16.93 -24.00
N ALA A 305 13.86 16.87 -24.26
CA ALA A 305 14.56 17.86 -25.06
C ALA A 305 15.73 17.23 -25.82
N GLU A 306 16.02 17.78 -26.99
CA GLU A 306 17.12 17.34 -27.83
C GLU A 306 18.45 17.63 -27.12
N ASN A 307 19.26 16.59 -26.92
CA ASN A 307 20.53 16.62 -26.17
C ASN A 307 20.42 17.05 -24.69
N GLY A 308 19.22 17.00 -24.08
CA GLY A 308 19.02 17.32 -22.66
C GLY A 308 19.15 18.80 -22.31
N LEU A 309 19.36 19.68 -23.30
CA LEU A 309 19.48 21.13 -23.09
C LEU A 309 18.10 21.78 -23.02
N VAL A 310 17.77 22.37 -21.88
CA VAL A 310 16.52 23.11 -21.67
C VAL A 310 16.81 24.57 -21.34
N ARG A 311 16.08 25.49 -21.97
CA ARG A 311 16.21 26.94 -21.77
C ARG A 311 15.60 27.39 -20.44
N PRO A 312 15.94 28.61 -19.97
CA PRO A 312 15.17 29.25 -18.93
C PRO A 312 13.68 29.30 -19.31
N ILE A 313 12.84 28.93 -18.36
CA ILE A 313 11.39 29.00 -18.45
C ILE A 313 10.89 29.89 -17.33
N LYS A 314 9.79 30.58 -17.60
CA LYS A 314 9.03 31.29 -16.59
C LYS A 314 7.94 30.36 -16.07
N ILE A 315 7.99 30.07 -14.78
CA ILE A 315 6.96 29.34 -14.06
C ILE A 315 6.26 30.33 -13.14
N GLU A 316 4.94 30.35 -13.19
CA GLU A 316 4.10 31.13 -12.30
C GLU A 316 3.22 30.20 -11.48
N VAL A 317 3.24 30.36 -10.15
CA VAL A 317 2.41 29.60 -9.22
C VAL A 317 1.60 30.58 -8.40
N ASN A 318 0.27 30.47 -8.46
CA ASN A 318 -0.66 31.36 -7.75
C ASN A 318 -0.36 32.86 -7.95
N GLY A 319 0.04 33.25 -9.16
CA GLY A 319 0.36 34.64 -9.53
C GLY A 319 1.78 35.10 -9.22
N LYS A 320 2.63 34.25 -8.62
CA LYS A 320 4.03 34.56 -8.32
C LYS A 320 4.94 33.86 -9.31
N ALA A 321 5.77 34.62 -10.01
CA ALA A 321 6.62 34.10 -11.08
C ALA A 321 8.09 33.91 -10.67
N ARG A 322 8.72 32.89 -11.25
CA ARG A 322 10.15 32.62 -11.21
C ARG A 322 10.64 32.20 -12.59
N THR A 323 11.83 32.67 -12.95
CA THR A 323 12.54 32.19 -14.13
C THR A 323 13.61 31.22 -13.68
N ARG A 324 13.61 30.00 -14.23
CA ARG A 324 14.60 28.98 -13.88
C ARG A 324 15.05 28.27 -15.14
N ARG A 325 16.34 27.94 -15.21
CA ARG A 325 16.87 26.99 -16.20
C ARG A 325 16.76 25.58 -15.62
N PRO A 326 16.00 24.66 -16.24
CA PRO A 326 15.95 23.29 -15.78
C PRO A 326 17.32 22.63 -15.85
N SER A 327 17.55 21.69 -14.93
CA SER A 327 18.76 20.89 -14.85
C SER A 327 18.99 20.12 -16.16
N SER A 328 20.03 20.40 -16.95
CA SER A 328 20.33 19.64 -18.18
C SER A 328 21.11 18.35 -17.89
N ARG A 329 20.94 17.31 -18.72
CA ARG A 329 21.81 16.12 -18.72
C ARG A 329 22.61 16.06 -20.01
N ASP A 330 23.94 15.99 -19.88
CA ASP A 330 24.84 15.82 -21.03
C ASP A 330 24.76 14.40 -21.59
N GLY A 331 24.30 14.28 -22.85
CA GLY A 331 24.68 13.19 -23.76
C GLY A 331 24.36 11.73 -23.37
N LYS A 332 23.58 11.46 -22.31
CA LYS A 332 23.18 10.09 -21.94
C LYS A 332 21.67 9.96 -21.76
N ASN A 333 21.09 9.04 -22.55
CA ASN A 333 19.70 8.56 -22.47
C ASN A 333 19.32 8.23 -21.01
N PRO A 334 18.23 8.80 -20.48
CA PRO A 334 16.88 8.46 -20.93
C PRO A 334 16.22 9.53 -21.81
N PRO A 335 15.10 9.22 -22.49
CA PRO A 335 14.38 10.14 -23.38
C PRO A 335 13.82 11.39 -22.66
N PHE A 336 13.90 11.45 -21.32
CA PHE A 336 13.45 12.56 -20.49
C PHE A 336 14.21 12.63 -19.17
N PHE A 337 14.04 13.73 -18.43
CA PHE A 337 14.49 13.89 -17.05
C PHE A 337 13.44 14.62 -16.20
N TRP A 338 13.55 14.47 -14.87
CA TRP A 338 12.72 15.21 -13.92
C TRP A 338 13.48 16.40 -13.35
N ASP A 339 12.78 17.52 -13.23
CA ASP A 339 13.26 18.72 -12.55
C ASP A 339 12.21 19.18 -11.55
N ALA A 340 12.57 19.25 -10.26
CA ALA A 340 11.66 19.58 -9.17
C ALA A 340 12.00 20.92 -8.52
N ILE A 341 10.96 21.69 -8.20
CA ILE A 341 11.07 23.04 -7.63
C ILE A 341 10.20 23.12 -6.36
N PRO A 342 10.77 23.41 -5.19
CA PRO A 342 10.01 23.68 -3.98
C PRO A 342 9.01 24.82 -4.18
N VAL A 343 7.76 24.64 -3.72
CA VAL A 343 6.74 25.69 -3.84
C VAL A 343 7.05 26.91 -2.97
N SER A 344 7.91 26.74 -1.96
CA SER A 344 8.42 27.80 -1.10
C SER A 344 9.22 28.86 -1.87
N GLU A 345 9.83 28.52 -3.02
CA GLU A 345 10.51 29.49 -3.88
C GLU A 345 9.53 30.53 -4.46
N PHE A 346 8.27 30.15 -4.60
CA PHE A 346 7.15 31.02 -4.98
C PHE A 346 6.51 31.69 -3.76
N GLY A 347 7.17 31.70 -2.59
CA GLY A 347 6.68 32.39 -1.39
C GLY A 347 5.51 31.70 -0.70
N ILE A 348 5.31 30.40 -0.92
CA ILE A 348 4.38 29.54 -0.15
C ILE A 348 5.21 28.95 1.01
N SER A 349 5.42 29.74 2.06
CA SER A 349 6.27 29.39 3.21
C SER A 349 5.49 29.11 4.49
N LYS A 350 4.17 29.28 4.45
CA LYS A 350 3.23 28.94 5.55
C LYS A 350 2.11 28.08 4.98
N ARG A 351 1.44 27.31 5.85
CA ARG A 351 0.32 26.46 5.45
C ARG A 351 -0.85 27.32 4.98
N GLU A 352 -0.99 27.49 3.67
CA GLU A 352 -2.11 28.19 3.05
C GLU A 352 -3.29 27.22 3.03
N ARG A 353 -4.13 27.24 4.07
CA ARG A 353 -5.21 26.25 4.27
C ARG A 353 -6.43 26.41 3.34
N LYS A 354 -6.33 27.17 2.24
CA LYS A 354 -7.42 27.36 1.28
C LYS A 354 -6.88 27.61 -0.13
N GLY A 355 -7.18 26.73 -1.08
CA GLY A 355 -7.01 26.98 -2.52
C GLY A 355 -6.47 25.81 -3.34
N SER A 356 -6.29 26.05 -4.63
CA SER A 356 -5.65 25.13 -5.58
C SER A 356 -4.34 25.75 -6.09
N TYR A 357 -3.40 24.94 -6.56
CA TYR A 357 -2.28 25.44 -7.33
C TYR A 357 -2.75 25.85 -8.73
N ARG A 358 -2.63 27.12 -9.08
CA ARG A 358 -2.77 27.62 -10.44
C ARG A 358 -1.38 27.83 -11.02
N ILE A 359 -1.04 27.05 -12.03
CA ILE A 359 0.31 26.97 -12.58
C ILE A 359 0.27 27.44 -14.04
N ARG A 360 1.18 28.36 -14.39
CA ARG A 360 1.44 28.77 -15.78
C ARG A 360 2.90 28.59 -16.11
N ILE A 361 3.19 28.10 -17.31
CA ILE A 361 4.55 27.82 -17.75
C ILE A 361 4.71 28.41 -19.16
N SER A 362 5.70 29.28 -19.34
CA SER A 362 6.03 29.87 -20.64
C SER A 362 7.54 29.92 -20.87
N GLN A 363 7.95 29.98 -22.14
CA GLN A 363 9.33 30.31 -22.49
C GLN A 363 9.63 31.79 -22.27
N THR A 364 10.90 32.11 -22.04
CA THR A 364 11.44 33.48 -22.10
C THR A 364 11.87 33.81 -23.54
N GLU A 365 11.83 35.08 -23.95
CA GLU A 365 12.16 35.51 -25.32
C GLU A 365 13.54 35.02 -25.83
N GLY A 366 13.60 34.54 -27.08
CA GLY A 366 14.82 34.12 -27.78
C GLY A 366 14.77 32.71 -28.40
N ASP A 367 15.67 32.45 -29.37
CA ASP A 367 15.80 31.31 -30.32
C ASP A 367 15.05 29.97 -30.10
N ARG A 368 14.52 29.39 -31.18
CA ARG A 368 13.43 28.38 -31.20
C ARG A 368 13.87 26.90 -31.06
N LYS A 369 14.74 26.53 -30.11
CA LYS A 369 15.05 25.09 -29.91
C LYS A 369 13.87 24.34 -29.26
N PRO A 370 13.48 23.15 -29.75
CA PRO A 370 12.31 22.42 -29.24
C PRO A 370 12.54 21.87 -27.83
N SER A 371 11.66 22.24 -26.89
CA SER A 371 11.59 21.66 -25.55
C SER A 371 10.16 21.24 -25.24
N PHE A 372 9.97 20.04 -24.68
CA PHE A 372 8.68 19.45 -24.39
C PHE A 372 8.52 19.14 -22.91
N ILE A 373 7.33 19.38 -22.37
CA ILE A 373 6.91 18.85 -21.08
C ILE A 373 5.99 17.67 -21.33
N SER A 374 6.38 16.47 -20.91
CA SER A 374 5.55 15.26 -21.03
C SER A 374 4.71 14.97 -19.77
N GLY A 375 4.99 15.68 -18.68
CA GLY A 375 4.21 15.55 -17.46
C GLY A 375 4.57 16.54 -16.36
N VAL A 376 3.62 16.75 -15.45
CA VAL A 376 3.78 17.61 -14.27
C VAL A 376 3.27 16.85 -13.05
N ARG A 377 3.99 16.89 -11.94
CA ARG A 377 3.67 16.20 -10.68
C ARG A 377 3.81 17.15 -9.50
N LEU A 378 2.86 17.11 -8.58
CA LEU A 378 2.98 17.72 -7.26
C LEU A 378 3.46 16.66 -6.27
N ILE A 379 4.64 16.83 -5.71
CA ILE A 379 5.28 15.84 -4.82
C ILE A 379 5.63 16.48 -3.49
N SER A 380 5.94 15.66 -2.48
CA SER A 380 6.60 16.07 -1.23
C SER A 380 7.90 15.32 -0.98
N SER A 381 8.22 14.32 -1.81
CA SER A 381 9.42 13.50 -1.77
C SER A 381 9.89 13.14 -3.18
N PRO A 382 11.22 13.17 -3.47
CA PRO A 382 11.78 12.68 -4.73
C PRO A 382 11.42 11.21 -5.04
N SER A 383 11.14 10.38 -4.03
CA SER A 383 10.70 8.98 -4.24
C SER A 383 9.43 8.87 -5.08
N GLN A 384 8.55 9.89 -5.05
CA GLN A 384 7.31 9.96 -5.85
C GLN A 384 7.56 10.17 -7.36
N LEU A 385 8.82 10.35 -7.78
CA LEU A 385 9.23 10.41 -9.18
C LEU A 385 9.70 9.07 -9.75
N LYS A 386 9.97 8.07 -8.90
CA LYS A 386 10.46 6.73 -9.31
C LYS A 386 9.46 6.00 -10.21
N ALA A 387 8.16 6.16 -9.98
CA ALA A 387 7.13 5.57 -10.83
C ALA A 387 7.08 6.30 -12.20
N LEU A 388 7.51 5.65 -13.28
CA LEU A 388 7.56 6.30 -14.62
C LEU A 388 6.17 6.40 -15.26
N GLN A 389 5.37 5.34 -15.13
CA GLN A 389 3.97 5.33 -15.53
C GLN A 389 3.09 5.46 -14.30
N LEU A 390 2.10 6.34 -14.39
CA LEU A 390 1.05 6.51 -13.40
C LEU A 390 -0.28 6.08 -14.03
N PRO A 391 -1.28 5.66 -13.22
CA PRO A 391 -2.64 5.53 -13.72
C PRO A 391 -3.12 6.87 -14.31
N GLU A 392 -4.23 6.84 -15.07
CA GLU A 392 -4.79 8.01 -15.75
C GLU A 392 -4.85 9.26 -14.87
N MET A 393 -4.80 10.44 -15.52
CA MET A 393 -4.78 11.75 -14.88
C MET A 393 -5.75 11.81 -13.70
N THR A 394 -5.29 12.29 -12.55
CA THR A 394 -6.19 12.45 -11.40
C THR A 394 -7.20 13.55 -11.68
N TYR A 395 -8.45 13.40 -11.23
CA TYR A 395 -9.46 14.47 -11.16
C TYR A 395 -9.00 15.70 -10.35
N LYS A 396 -7.89 15.56 -9.62
CA LYS A 396 -7.23 16.63 -8.87
C LYS A 396 -6.32 17.51 -9.74
N ALA A 397 -6.18 17.25 -11.03
CA ALA A 397 -5.47 18.13 -11.96
C ALA A 397 -6.34 18.39 -13.19
N THR A 398 -6.48 19.65 -13.58
CA THR A 398 -7.28 20.05 -14.75
C THR A 398 -6.51 20.99 -15.64
N PHE A 399 -6.79 20.90 -16.94
CA PHE A 399 -6.16 21.71 -17.96
C PHE A 399 -7.01 22.95 -18.26
N ALA A 400 -6.36 24.12 -18.37
CA ALA A 400 -7.04 25.35 -18.73
C ALA A 400 -6.39 25.91 -20.00
N PHE A 401 -6.97 25.59 -21.16
CA PHE A 401 -6.67 26.19 -22.46
C PHE A 401 -5.21 26.12 -22.96
N PRO A 402 -4.94 25.37 -24.04
CA PRO A 402 -3.70 25.48 -24.76
C PRO A 402 -3.90 26.62 -25.76
N GLY A 403 -3.19 27.74 -25.65
CA GLY A 403 -3.40 28.83 -26.60
C GLY A 403 -3.05 28.39 -28.03
N ALA A 404 -3.61 29.10 -29.02
CA ALA A 404 -3.53 28.72 -30.42
C ALA A 404 -2.09 28.48 -30.91
N LYS A 405 -1.93 27.46 -31.77
CA LYS A 405 -0.68 27.20 -32.51
C LYS A 405 -0.25 28.42 -33.32
N SER A 406 1.07 28.57 -33.49
CA SER A 406 1.60 29.54 -34.46
C SER A 406 1.29 29.10 -35.91
N GLU A 407 1.19 30.05 -36.86
CA GLU A 407 0.96 29.74 -38.29
C GLU A 407 1.98 28.73 -38.84
N SER A 408 3.23 28.79 -38.38
CA SER A 408 4.29 27.84 -38.77
C SER A 408 4.10 26.39 -38.29
N GLU A 409 3.28 26.15 -37.27
CA GLU A 409 2.98 24.79 -36.78
C GLU A 409 1.74 24.17 -37.45
N ASN A 410 0.97 24.97 -38.21
CA ASN A 410 -0.15 24.48 -39.02
C ASN A 410 0.31 23.97 -40.40
N SER A 411 1.43 24.47 -40.91
CA SER A 411 1.94 24.11 -42.24
C SER A 411 2.79 22.83 -42.26
N SER A 412 3.11 22.23 -41.11
CA SER A 412 3.93 21.02 -40.99
C SER A 412 3.11 19.77 -40.66
N ARG A 413 1.87 19.66 -41.16
CA ARG A 413 1.01 18.48 -41.02
C ARG A 413 0.90 17.69 -42.30
#